data_AF-A0ABD1UUZ1-F1
#
_entry.id   AF-A0ABD1UUZ1-F1
#
_cell.length_a   1.000
_cell.length_b   1.000
_cell.length_c   1.000
_cell.angle_alpha   90.00
_cell.angle_beta   90.00
_cell.angle_gamma   90.00
#
_symmetry.space_group_name_H-M   'P 1'
#
loop_
_entity.id
_entity.type
_entity.pdbx_description
1 polymer ?
#
loop_
_entity_poly.entity_id
_entity_poly.type
_entity_poly.pdbx_seq_one_letter_code
_entity_poly.pdbx_strand_id
1 'polypeptide(L)'
;MGVKKFSYCLVSHRFDDTLLSSELVLVSGGNSSGANGTIKYTPFRKNPVAFNSAFQDCYYVTLRKMTVGGIRIKVPYKFLVPGSDGHGGTIVDSGSTFISMDN
;
A
#
# COMPACT_ATOMS: atom_id res chain seq x y z
N MET A 1 18.49 -7.75 6.93
CA MET A 1 17.88 -6.72 7.80
C MET A 1 17.04 -7.32 8.94
N GLY A 2 16.34 -8.45 8.79
CA GLY A 2 15.66 -9.12 9.93
C GLY A 2 14.47 -8.36 10.54
N VAL A 3 14.13 -7.20 9.97
CA VAL A 3 13.04 -6.31 10.38
C VAL A 3 11.72 -6.84 9.82
N LYS A 4 10.66 -6.83 10.64
CA LYS A 4 9.31 -7.28 10.26
C LYS A 4 8.29 -6.14 10.15
N LYS A 5 8.67 -4.92 10.56
CA LYS A 5 7.79 -3.75 10.57
C LYS A 5 8.61 -2.50 10.29
N PHE A 6 8.06 -1.61 9.49
CA PHE A 6 8.61 -0.29 9.25
C PHE A 6 7.47 0.70 9.04
N SER A 7 7.78 1.98 9.13
CA SER A 7 6.85 3.07 8.85
C SER A 7 7.58 4.26 8.28
N TYR A 8 6.89 5.03 7.45
CA TYR A 8 7.39 6.28 6.89
C TYR A 8 6.26 7.31 6.84
N CYS A 9 6.64 8.59 6.84
CA CYS A 9 5.72 9.72 6.65
C CYS A 9 6.29 10.60 5.54
N LEU A 10 5.90 10.33 4.30
CA LEU A 10 6.48 11.02 3.14
C LEU A 10 6.16 12.52 3.20
N VAL A 11 7.21 13.34 3.05
CA VAL A 11 7.07 14.78 2.87
C VAL A 11 6.65 15.10 1.43
N SER A 12 5.80 16.12 1.30
CA SER A 12 5.33 16.60 0.02
C SER A 12 6.43 17.41 -0.67
N HIS A 13 6.92 16.93 -1.81
CA HIS A 13 7.75 17.72 -2.74
C HIS A 13 6.88 18.16 -3.92
N ARG A 14 6.04 19.18 -3.72
CA ARG A 14 5.11 19.67 -4.76
C ARG A 14 5.87 20.58 -5.71
N PHE A 15 6.80 19.98 -6.45
CA PHE A 15 7.65 20.66 -7.44
C PHE A 15 8.59 21.71 -6.83
N ASP A 16 8.86 21.61 -5.52
CA ASP A 16 9.81 22.43 -4.79
C ASP A 16 10.98 21.57 -4.29
N ASP A 17 12.19 21.91 -4.75
CA ASP A 17 13.44 21.28 -4.33
C ASP A 17 13.84 21.74 -2.91
N THR A 18 12.98 21.47 -1.93
CA THR A 18 13.30 21.67 -0.53
C THR A 18 14.19 20.54 -0.04
N LEU A 19 15.19 20.84 0.80
CA LEU A 19 16.06 19.84 1.43
C LEU A 19 15.39 19.12 2.62
N LEU A 20 14.06 19.25 2.75
CA LEU A 20 13.32 18.60 3.83
C LEU A 20 13.25 17.10 3.56
N SER A 21 13.52 16.30 4.59
CA SER A 21 13.44 14.85 4.53
C SER A 21 12.63 14.31 5.70
N SER A 22 12.05 13.13 5.49
CA SER A 22 11.37 12.35 6.52
C SER A 22 12.11 11.06 6.82
N GLU A 23 11.90 10.50 8.00
CA GLU A 23 12.54 9.26 8.41
C GLU A 23 11.82 8.00 7.89
N LEU A 24 12.61 6.98 7.54
CA LEU A 24 12.17 5.60 7.43
C LEU A 24 12.51 4.87 8.74
N VAL A 25 11.48 4.60 9.54
CA VAL A 25 11.66 3.97 10.85
C VAL A 25 11.60 2.45 10.67
N LEU A 26 12.69 1.76 11.01
CA LEU A 26 12.77 0.30 11.03
C LEU A 26 12.60 -0.22 12.47
N VAL A 27 11.61 -1.07 12.69
CA VAL A 27 11.29 -1.57 14.04
C VAL A 27 11.85 -2.99 14.22
N SER A 28 12.89 -3.11 15.04
CA SER A 28 13.54 -4.38 15.41
C SER A 28 13.14 -4.81 16.82
N GLY A 29 12.66 -6.06 16.99
CA GLY A 29 12.27 -6.63 18.29
C GLY A 29 10.86 -6.28 18.78
N GLY A 30 10.26 -7.18 19.59
CA GLY A 30 9.06 -6.96 20.40
C GLY A 30 7.71 -6.82 19.66
N ASN A 31 6.62 -7.23 20.31
CA ASN A 31 5.28 -6.78 19.93
C ASN A 31 5.23 -5.27 20.20
N SER A 32 5.43 -4.44 19.16
CA SER A 32 5.10 -3.02 19.23
C SER A 32 3.69 -2.90 19.81
N SER A 33 3.56 -2.32 20.99
CA SER A 33 2.25 -1.97 21.57
C SER A 33 1.48 -1.25 20.47
N GLY A 34 0.28 -1.78 20.15
CA GLY A 34 -0.56 -1.20 19.11
C GLY A 34 -0.72 0.29 19.39
N ALA A 35 -0.54 1.12 18.36
CA ALA A 35 -0.59 2.55 18.54
C ALA A 35 -1.89 2.94 19.24
N ASN A 36 -1.77 3.72 20.31
CA ASN A 36 -2.86 4.21 21.14
C ASN A 36 -3.99 4.80 20.26
N GLY A 37 -5.07 4.04 20.04
CA GLY A 37 -6.36 4.43 19.47
C GLY A 37 -6.44 5.02 18.04
N THR A 38 -5.35 5.57 17.52
CA THR A 38 -5.38 6.51 16.38
C THR A 38 -5.06 5.85 15.04
N ILE A 39 -4.26 4.78 15.02
CA ILE A 39 -3.89 4.09 13.77
C ILE A 39 -4.97 3.08 13.37
N LYS A 40 -5.42 3.17 12.11
CA LYS A 40 -6.29 2.18 11.50
C LYS A 40 -5.45 1.20 10.69
N TYR A 41 -5.74 -0.09 10.82
CA TYR A 41 -5.02 -1.16 10.14
C TYR A 41 -5.94 -1.85 9.12
N THR A 42 -5.34 -2.34 8.04
CA THR A 42 -5.95 -3.30 7.13
C THR A 42 -5.04 -4.52 7.04
N PRO A 43 -5.59 -5.75 6.95
CA PRO A 43 -4.77 -6.91 6.65
C PRO A 43 -4.07 -6.77 5.31
N PHE A 44 -2.84 -7.29 5.22
CA PHE A 44 -2.21 -7.53 3.93
C PHE A 44 -2.93 -8.65 3.19
N ARG A 45 -2.98 -8.52 1.87
CA ARG A 45 -3.46 -9.54 0.96
C ARG A 45 -2.27 -10.17 0.25
N LYS A 46 -2.38 -11.45 -0.13
CA LYS A 46 -1.39 -12.10 -0.99
C LYS A 46 -1.90 -12.17 -2.42
N ASN A 47 -1.01 -11.97 -3.38
CA ASN A 47 -1.28 -12.30 -4.77
C ASN A 47 -1.24 -13.84 -4.93
N PRO A 48 -2.23 -14.47 -5.58
CA PRO A 48 -2.28 -15.93 -5.72
C PRO A 48 -1.17 -16.49 -6.63
N VAL A 49 -0.52 -15.67 -7.45
CA VAL A 49 0.58 -16.10 -8.33
C VAL A 49 1.90 -16.14 -7.56
N ALA A 50 2.27 -17.32 -7.10
CA ALA A 50 3.49 -17.53 -6.30
C ALA A 50 4.78 -17.69 -7.13
N PHE A 51 4.67 -18.05 -8.41
CA PHE A 51 5.84 -18.29 -9.27
C PHE A 51 6.51 -17.02 -9.79
N ASN A 52 5.81 -15.87 -9.73
CA ASN A 52 6.37 -14.57 -10.07
C ASN A 52 6.70 -13.81 -8.77
N SER A 53 7.98 -13.72 -8.43
CA SER A 53 8.44 -13.06 -7.22
C SER A 53 8.04 -11.58 -7.16
N ALA A 54 7.93 -10.91 -8.32
CA ALA A 54 7.51 -9.51 -8.38
C ALA A 54 6.14 -9.29 -7.74
N PHE A 55 5.22 -10.26 -7.85
CA PHE A 55 3.91 -10.17 -7.20
C PHE A 55 3.94 -10.48 -5.70
N GLN A 56 4.97 -11.12 -5.19
CA GLN A 56 5.09 -11.49 -3.79
C GLN A 56 5.76 -10.39 -2.94
N ASP A 57 6.52 -9.50 -3.59
CA ASP A 57 7.22 -8.40 -2.92
C ASP A 57 6.34 -7.15 -2.71
N CYS A 58 5.16 -7.08 -3.34
CA CYS A 58 4.26 -5.94 -3.20
C CYS A 58 3.39 -6.01 -1.93
N TYR A 59 3.15 -4.85 -1.31
CA TYR A 59 2.23 -4.70 -0.18
C TYR A 59 0.77 -4.56 -0.65
N TYR A 60 0.10 -5.67 -0.95
CA TYR A 60 -1.31 -5.63 -1.35
C TYR A 60 -2.25 -5.36 -0.16
N VAL A 61 -3.27 -4.55 -0.43
CA VAL A 61 -4.39 -4.26 0.48
C VAL A 61 -5.72 -4.52 -0.20
N THR A 62 -6.81 -4.57 0.57
CA THR A 62 -8.16 -4.81 0.02
C THR A 62 -8.95 -3.51 -0.09
N LEU A 63 -9.16 -3.03 -1.32
CA LEU A 63 -10.05 -1.90 -1.59
C LEU A 63 -11.50 -2.39 -1.72
N ARG A 64 -12.40 -1.85 -0.89
CA ARG A 64 -13.83 -2.23 -0.88
C ARG A 64 -14.74 -1.23 -1.60
N LYS A 65 -14.39 0.05 -1.53
CA LYS A 65 -15.22 1.15 -2.01
C LYS A 65 -14.32 2.33 -2.38
N MET A 66 -14.58 2.90 -3.54
CA MET A 66 -14.02 4.19 -3.96
C MET A 66 -15.16 5.19 -4.12
N THR A 67 -14.93 6.44 -3.73
CA THR A 67 -15.91 7.53 -3.85
C THR A 67 -15.25 8.80 -4.36
N VAL A 68 -15.94 9.53 -5.23
CA VAL A 68 -15.55 10.87 -5.69
C VAL A 68 -16.71 11.82 -5.37
N GLY A 69 -16.44 12.88 -4.62
CA GLY A 69 -17.49 13.81 -4.16
C GLY A 69 -18.62 13.13 -3.37
N GLY A 70 -18.31 12.05 -2.63
CA GLY A 70 -19.31 11.24 -1.90
C GLY A 70 -20.06 10.22 -2.76
N ILE A 71 -19.95 10.28 -4.08
CA ILE A 71 -20.60 9.35 -5.00
C ILE A 71 -19.74 8.10 -5.15
N ARG A 72 -20.35 6.92 -4.96
CA ARG A 72 -19.67 5.63 -5.12
C ARG A 72 -19.35 5.38 -6.59
N ILE A 73 -18.08 5.09 -6.87
CA ILE A 73 -17.63 4.62 -8.18
C ILE A 73 -17.77 3.10 -8.23
N LYS A 74 -18.36 2.60 -9.32
CA LYS A 74 -18.44 1.15 -9.60
C LYS A 74 -17.17 0.74 -10.33
N VAL A 75 -16.31 0.00 -9.63
CA VAL A 75 -15.10 -0.58 -10.21
C VAL A 75 -15.36 -2.07 -10.46
N PRO A 76 -15.11 -2.59 -11.67
CA PRO A 76 -15.19 -4.01 -11.96
C PRO A 76 -14.38 -4.85 -10.97
N TYR A 77 -14.93 -5.98 -10.51
CA TYR A 77 -14.31 -6.81 -9.48
C TYR A 77 -12.90 -7.29 -9.85
N LYS A 78 -12.65 -7.55 -11.15
CA LYS A 78 -11.34 -7.95 -11.69
C LYS A 78 -10.20 -6.98 -11.34
N PHE A 79 -10.50 -5.71 -11.10
CA PHE A 79 -9.49 -4.71 -10.71
C PHE A 79 -9.31 -4.59 -9.20
N LEU A 80 -10.29 -5.02 -8.40
CA LEU A 80 -10.24 -4.88 -6.93
C LEU A 80 -9.47 -6.01 -6.25
N VAL A 81 -9.26 -7.11 -6.97
CA VAL A 81 -8.77 -8.37 -6.44
C VAL A 81 -7.79 -8.98 -7.42
N PRO A 82 -6.58 -9.38 -6.98
CA PRO A 82 -5.67 -10.15 -7.81
C PRO A 82 -6.35 -11.43 -8.32
N GLY A 83 -6.42 -11.59 -9.64
CA GLY A 83 -6.93 -12.77 -10.32
C GLY A 83 -5.96 -13.94 -10.27
N SER A 84 -6.35 -15.08 -10.85
CA SER A 84 -5.48 -16.26 -10.96
C SER A 84 -4.26 -16.05 -11.86
N ASP A 85 -4.31 -15.05 -12.72
CA ASP A 85 -3.21 -14.54 -13.56
C ASP A 85 -2.31 -13.53 -12.81
N GLY A 86 -2.69 -13.15 -11.59
CA GLY A 86 -1.98 -12.20 -10.74
C GLY A 86 -2.31 -10.74 -11.03
N HIS A 87 -3.15 -10.45 -12.03
CA HIS A 87 -3.53 -9.08 -12.39
C HIS A 87 -4.63 -8.52 -11.48
N GLY A 88 -4.65 -7.18 -11.34
CA GLY A 88 -5.60 -6.46 -10.49
C GLY A 88 -5.19 -6.41 -9.01
N GLY A 89 -6.08 -5.86 -8.19
CA GLY A 89 -5.82 -5.60 -6.78
C GLY A 89 -5.37 -4.16 -6.52
N THR A 90 -4.86 -3.93 -5.31
CA THR A 90 -4.38 -2.60 -4.90
C THR A 90 -3.12 -2.80 -4.08
N ILE A 91 -2.06 -2.09 -4.45
CA ILE A 91 -0.78 -2.11 -3.75
C ILE A 91 -0.51 -0.74 -3.12
N VAL A 92 0.28 -0.73 -2.05
CA VAL A 92 0.90 0.48 -1.53
C VAL A 92 2.33 0.52 -2.05
N ASP A 93 2.64 1.51 -2.88
CA ASP A 93 3.93 1.67 -3.54
C ASP A 93 4.44 3.11 -3.35
N SER A 94 5.59 3.26 -2.70
CA SER A 94 6.26 4.55 -2.54
C SER A 94 7.17 4.89 -3.73
N GLY A 95 7.37 3.95 -4.67
CA GLY A 95 8.16 4.15 -5.89
C GLY A 95 7.40 4.85 -7.02
N SER A 96 6.07 4.97 -6.91
CA SER A 96 5.21 5.64 -7.89
C SER A 96 4.75 7.02 -7.38
N THR A 97 4.95 8.07 -8.19
CA THR A 97 4.55 9.45 -7.83
C THR A 97 3.04 9.64 -7.82
N PHE A 98 2.34 9.02 -8.77
CA PHE A 98 0.89 9.13 -8.92
C PHE A 98 0.22 7.77 -8.76
N ILE A 99 -1.03 7.80 -8.30
CA ILE A 99 -1.89 6.62 -8.32
C ILE A 99 -2.17 6.27 -9.78
N SER A 100 -1.76 5.08 -10.21
CA SER A 100 -2.13 4.50 -11.50
C SER A 100 -3.34 3.59 -11.35
N MET A 101 -4.20 3.58 -12.37
CA MET A 101 -5.38 2.73 -12.43
C MET A 101 -5.45 2.05 -13.79
N ASP A 102 -5.65 0.73 -13.79
CA ASP A 102 -5.80 -0.05 -15.02
C ASP A 102 -7.12 0.30 -15.75
N ASN A 103 -7.12 0.08 -17.06
CA ASN A 103 -8.25 0.35 -17.97
C ASN A 103 -9.00 -0.93 -18.35
#